data_AF-A0A671Y0D0-F1
#
_entry.id   AF-A0A671Y0D0-F1
#
_cell.length_a   1.000
_cell.length_b   1.000
_cell.length_c   1.000
_cell.angle_alpha   90.00
_cell.angle_beta   90.00
_cell.angle_gamma   90.00
#
_symmetry.space_group_name_H-M   'P 1'
#
loop_
_entity.id
_entity.type
_entity.pdbx_description
1 polymer ?
#
loop_
_entity_poly.entity_id
_entity_poly.type
_entity_poly.pdbx_seq_one_letter_code
_entity_poly.pdbx_strand_id
1 'polypeptide(L)'
;MSLQFFGWEVTYDDDSHLELGASQEPKDSGVYTMYHGTSVANARLIIANGFRQSSGGMLGKGVYVSRDRKKAERYPLKSNPSDRVALKLSVRVGRVIRINIDNHPLQYTWNAKGYDTAWVPPNCGMKAVPSGLEEDCVFDPKNVKVVGIARAHSNVQEELQQLLASSLRNSSGVDVGVASQGGGASDVCSLCRRKTQQGHPHTKQQCWGCGQTICTLMTKHVCRRTSINN
;
A
#
# COMPACT_ATOMS: atom_id res chain seq x y z
N MET A 1 26.84 18.01 17.10
CA MET A 1 25.48 17.99 17.70
C MET A 1 24.93 16.59 17.56
N SER A 2 24.61 15.93 18.67
CA SER A 2 23.96 14.61 18.66
C SER A 2 22.44 14.80 18.74
N LEU A 3 21.70 14.31 17.74
CA LEU A 3 20.23 14.27 17.81
C LEU A 3 19.82 13.12 18.75
N GLN A 4 19.11 13.45 19.82
CA GLN A 4 18.48 12.48 20.69
C GLN A 4 17.11 12.11 20.11
N PHE A 5 16.97 10.89 19.59
CA PHE A 5 15.75 10.38 18.95
C PHE A 5 15.16 9.23 19.77
N PHE A 6 13.88 9.33 20.15
CA PHE A 6 13.23 8.39 21.10
C PHE A 6 11.84 7.92 20.67
N GLY A 7 11.55 7.87 19.38
CA GLY A 7 10.25 7.37 18.89
C GLY A 7 10.37 6.89 17.47
N TRP A 8 9.43 6.10 17.00
CA TRP A 8 9.40 5.69 15.60
C TRP A 8 7.98 5.40 15.18
N GLU A 9 7.78 5.42 13.87
CA GLU A 9 6.63 4.84 13.21
C GLU A 9 7.18 4.03 12.02
N VAL A 10 6.88 2.74 11.98
CA VAL A 10 7.37 1.81 10.98
C VAL A 10 6.18 1.07 10.41
N THR A 11 6.11 1.04 9.09
CA THR A 11 5.19 0.20 8.34
C THR A 11 5.95 -1.03 7.90
N TYR A 12 5.37 -2.20 8.13
CA TYR A 12 5.97 -3.44 7.66
C TYR A 12 5.14 -3.98 6.52
N ASP A 13 5.81 -4.64 5.60
CA ASP A 13 5.19 -5.29 4.45
C ASP A 13 4.55 -6.64 4.82
N ASP A 14 4.25 -6.90 6.11
CA ASP A 14 3.55 -8.12 6.52
C ASP A 14 2.05 -8.03 6.22
N ASP A 15 1.42 -9.20 6.04
CA ASP A 15 0.03 -9.42 5.56
C ASP A 15 -1.09 -8.79 6.42
N SER A 16 -0.78 -7.86 7.32
CA SER A 16 -1.76 -7.00 7.99
C SER A 16 -2.32 -5.93 7.03
N HIS A 17 -2.85 -6.38 5.89
CA HIS A 17 -3.65 -5.57 4.99
C HIS A 17 -4.84 -5.00 5.77
N LEU A 18 -4.80 -3.71 6.08
CA LEU A 18 -6.00 -3.04 6.57
C LEU A 18 -6.97 -2.96 5.39
N GLU A 19 -8.10 -3.66 5.50
CA GLU A 19 -9.22 -3.48 4.57
C GLU A 19 -9.92 -2.16 4.91
N LEU A 20 -9.35 -1.07 4.40
CA LEU A 20 -9.95 0.25 4.43
C LEU A 20 -10.92 0.36 3.25
N GLY A 21 -12.21 0.56 3.53
CA GLY A 21 -13.24 0.71 2.52
C GLY A 21 -13.14 2.04 1.75
N ALA A 22 -13.77 2.10 0.58
CA ALA A 22 -13.80 3.29 -0.29
C ALA A 22 -14.35 4.56 0.39
N SER A 23 -15.24 4.42 1.37
CA SER A 23 -15.82 5.54 2.12
C SER A 23 -14.95 6.05 3.28
N GLN A 24 -13.82 5.41 3.56
CA GLN A 24 -12.98 5.73 4.70
C GLN A 24 -11.74 6.53 4.26
N GLU A 25 -11.34 7.48 5.10
CA GLU A 25 -10.15 8.29 4.86
C GLU A 25 -8.86 7.45 5.03
N PRO A 26 -7.95 7.45 4.03
CA PRO A 26 -6.65 6.84 4.17
C PRO A 26 -5.84 7.59 5.23
N LYS A 27 -5.10 6.83 6.03
CA LYS A 27 -4.19 7.37 7.03
C LYS A 27 -2.78 7.36 6.47
N ASP A 28 -2.01 8.37 6.86
CA ASP A 28 -0.58 8.42 6.55
C ASP A 28 0.11 7.12 6.95
N SER A 29 1.04 6.69 6.10
CA SER A 29 1.79 5.45 6.24
C SER A 29 0.90 4.20 6.25
N GLY A 30 -0.32 4.26 5.71
CA GLY A 30 -1.17 3.08 5.55
C GLY A 30 -0.63 2.10 4.49
N VAL A 31 -0.97 0.82 4.66
CA VAL A 31 -0.90 -0.19 3.61
C VAL A 31 -2.31 -0.73 3.38
N TYR A 32 -2.81 -0.57 2.17
CA TYR A 32 -4.21 -0.89 1.83
C TYR A 32 -4.33 -1.85 0.67
N THR A 33 -5.33 -2.71 0.74
CA THR A 33 -5.82 -3.43 -0.44
C THR A 33 -6.53 -2.45 -1.36
N MET A 34 -6.05 -2.31 -2.58
CA MET A 34 -6.66 -1.47 -3.61
C MET A 34 -6.74 -2.21 -4.94
N TYR A 35 -7.33 -1.58 -5.95
CA TYR A 35 -7.61 -2.17 -7.24
C TYR A 35 -7.24 -1.22 -8.38
N HIS A 36 -6.73 -1.78 -9.47
CA HIS A 36 -6.45 -1.06 -10.71
C HIS A 36 -7.06 -1.82 -11.88
N GLY A 37 -7.91 -1.12 -12.64
CA GLY A 37 -8.52 -1.65 -13.87
C GLY A 37 -7.66 -1.34 -15.08
N THR A 38 -7.38 -2.35 -15.90
CA THR A 38 -6.49 -2.24 -17.07
C THR A 38 -6.86 -3.27 -18.14
N SER A 39 -6.20 -3.22 -19.30
CA SER A 39 -6.38 -4.21 -20.37
C SER A 39 -5.63 -5.51 -20.08
N VAL A 40 -5.97 -6.62 -20.74
CA VAL A 40 -5.24 -7.89 -20.59
C VAL A 40 -3.76 -7.71 -20.94
N ALA A 41 -3.47 -7.01 -22.04
CA ALA A 41 -2.09 -6.75 -22.47
C ALA A 41 -1.28 -5.97 -21.41
N ASN A 42 -1.88 -4.92 -20.84
CA ASN A 42 -1.22 -4.13 -19.80
C ASN A 42 -1.10 -4.91 -18.48
N ALA A 43 -2.07 -5.77 -18.13
CA ALA A 43 -1.98 -6.62 -16.95
C ALA A 43 -0.75 -7.54 -17.02
N ARG A 44 -0.50 -8.18 -18.16
CA ARG A 44 0.72 -8.99 -18.38
C ARG A 44 1.99 -8.17 -18.17
N LEU A 45 2.05 -6.98 -18.77
CA LEU A 45 3.21 -6.09 -18.64
C LEU A 45 3.44 -5.62 -17.21
N ILE A 46 2.37 -5.29 -16.48
CA ILE A 46 2.44 -4.85 -15.09
C ILE A 46 2.90 -6.00 -14.18
N ILE A 47 2.41 -7.23 -14.39
CA ILE A 47 2.83 -8.39 -13.60
C ILE A 47 4.32 -8.72 -13.85
N ALA A 48 4.77 -8.58 -15.09
CA ALA A 48 6.15 -8.88 -15.47
C ALA A 48 7.15 -7.80 -15.05
N ASN A 49 6.80 -6.52 -15.21
CA ASN A 49 7.74 -5.40 -15.11
C ASN A 49 7.43 -4.42 -13.97
N GLY A 50 6.32 -4.62 -13.26
CA GLY A 50 5.78 -3.64 -12.32
C GLY A 50 5.03 -2.49 -13.00
N PHE A 51 4.49 -1.60 -12.18
CA PHE A 51 3.80 -0.41 -12.66
C PHE A 51 4.77 0.64 -13.20
N ARG A 52 4.23 1.49 -14.09
CA ARG A 52 4.87 2.73 -14.54
C ARG A 52 3.93 3.88 -14.24
N GLN A 53 4.48 5.06 -13.97
CA GLN A 53 3.67 6.27 -13.83
C GLN A 53 2.93 6.55 -15.14
N SER A 54 1.67 6.97 -15.03
CA SER A 54 0.97 7.61 -16.14
C SER A 54 1.69 8.92 -16.54
N SER A 55 1.43 9.41 -17.75
CA SER A 55 1.92 10.72 -18.18
C SER A 55 1.14 11.89 -17.56
N GLY A 56 0.02 11.61 -16.89
CA GLY A 56 -0.86 12.60 -16.28
C GLY A 56 -2.17 11.96 -15.78
N GLY A 57 -3.19 12.80 -15.61
CA GLY A 57 -4.48 12.43 -15.03
C GLY A 57 -4.99 13.57 -14.14
N MET A 58 -6.17 13.42 -13.55
CA MET A 58 -6.79 14.50 -12.75
C MET A 58 -6.02 14.88 -11.47
N LEU A 59 -5.02 14.08 -11.09
CA LEU A 59 -4.14 14.27 -9.94
C LEU A 59 -2.66 14.32 -10.38
N GLY A 60 -2.39 14.56 -11.67
CA GLY A 60 -1.04 14.54 -12.22
C GLY A 60 -0.54 13.14 -12.54
N LYS A 61 0.79 12.97 -12.58
CA LYS A 61 1.42 11.69 -12.90
C LYS A 61 1.45 10.76 -11.69
N GLY A 62 1.22 9.47 -11.92
CA GLY A 62 1.31 8.45 -10.89
C GLY A 62 0.62 7.15 -11.29
N VAL A 63 0.41 6.27 -10.32
CA VAL A 63 -0.38 5.04 -10.47
C VAL A 63 -1.74 5.27 -9.84
N TYR A 64 -2.78 5.23 -10.68
CA TYR A 64 -4.15 5.44 -10.26
C TYR A 64 -4.77 4.15 -9.74
N VAL A 65 -5.28 4.18 -8.51
CA VAL A 65 -5.84 3.02 -7.83
C VAL A 65 -7.11 3.42 -7.07
N SER A 66 -7.91 2.42 -6.71
CA SER A 66 -9.20 2.61 -6.05
C SER A 66 -9.42 1.48 -5.06
N ARG A 67 -9.88 1.78 -3.86
CA ARG A 67 -10.44 0.81 -2.91
C ARG A 67 -11.82 0.32 -3.33
N ASP A 68 -12.54 1.06 -4.17
CA ASP A 68 -13.75 0.54 -4.82
C ASP A 68 -13.36 -0.45 -5.95
N ARG A 69 -13.53 -1.75 -5.67
CA ARG A 69 -13.30 -2.81 -6.66
C ARG A 69 -14.20 -2.67 -7.89
N LYS A 70 -15.49 -2.38 -7.70
CA LYS A 70 -16.45 -2.25 -8.81
C LYS A 70 -16.11 -1.07 -9.71
N LYS A 71 -15.54 0.01 -9.15
CA LYS A 71 -14.98 1.11 -9.95
C LYS A 71 -13.86 0.61 -10.86
N ALA A 72 -12.86 -0.07 -10.30
CA ALA A 72 -11.70 -0.56 -11.06
C ALA A 72 -12.11 -1.55 -12.16
N GLU A 73 -13.04 -2.46 -11.88
CA GLU A 73 -13.56 -3.45 -12.82
C GLU A 73 -14.22 -2.88 -14.10
N ARG A 74 -14.57 -1.59 -14.11
CA ARG A 74 -15.13 -0.92 -15.30
C ARG A 74 -14.07 -0.40 -16.26
N TYR A 75 -12.80 -0.32 -15.84
CA TYR A 75 -11.74 0.22 -16.68
C TYR A 75 -11.03 -0.89 -17.48
N PRO A 76 -10.59 -0.58 -18.72
CA PRO A 76 -10.82 0.67 -19.45
C PRO A 76 -12.29 0.85 -19.91
N LEU A 77 -12.85 2.05 -19.75
CA LEU A 77 -14.30 2.30 -19.97
C LEU A 77 -14.78 1.99 -21.40
N LYS A 78 -13.93 2.23 -22.40
CA LYS A 78 -14.25 2.07 -23.83
C LYS A 78 -13.63 0.79 -24.44
N SER A 79 -13.27 -0.20 -23.63
CA SER A 79 -12.80 -1.50 -24.11
C SER A 79 -13.91 -2.56 -24.11
N ASN A 80 -13.68 -3.65 -24.84
CA ASN A 80 -14.50 -4.86 -24.74
C ASN A 80 -14.45 -5.40 -23.30
N PRO A 81 -15.59 -5.79 -22.68
CA PRO A 81 -15.59 -6.41 -21.37
C PRO A 81 -14.64 -7.61 -21.20
N SER A 82 -14.37 -8.38 -22.26
CA SER A 82 -13.43 -9.50 -22.22
C SER A 82 -11.96 -9.08 -22.10
N ASP A 83 -11.64 -7.83 -22.46
CA ASP A 83 -10.30 -7.25 -22.33
C ASP A 83 -10.07 -6.58 -20.98
N ARG A 84 -11.09 -6.48 -20.11
CA ARG A 84 -10.96 -5.80 -18.81
C ARG A 84 -10.40 -6.75 -17.76
N VAL A 85 -9.36 -6.28 -17.08
CA VAL A 85 -8.74 -6.94 -15.93
C VAL A 85 -8.72 -5.97 -14.76
N ALA A 86 -9.11 -6.44 -13.58
CA ALA A 86 -8.89 -5.74 -12.32
C ALA A 86 -7.79 -6.46 -11.53
N LEU A 87 -6.68 -5.76 -11.29
CA LEU A 87 -5.59 -6.25 -10.43
C LEU A 87 -5.90 -5.92 -8.98
N LYS A 88 -5.66 -6.86 -8.06
CA LYS A 88 -5.66 -6.64 -6.60
C LYS A 88 -4.26 -6.22 -6.18
N LEU A 89 -4.16 -5.14 -5.43
CA LEU A 89 -2.91 -4.46 -5.11
C LEU A 89 -2.71 -4.35 -3.60
N SER A 90 -1.44 -4.44 -3.17
CA SER A 90 -0.99 -3.95 -1.88
C SER A 90 -0.32 -2.59 -2.10
N VAL A 91 -0.90 -1.55 -1.55
CA VAL A 91 -0.50 -0.15 -1.79
C VAL A 91 -0.02 0.48 -0.50
N ARG A 92 1.26 0.87 -0.45
CA ARG A 92 1.81 1.70 0.63
C ARG A 92 1.58 3.17 0.28
N VAL A 93 0.66 3.84 0.98
CA VAL A 93 0.24 5.19 0.59
C VAL A 93 1.19 6.30 1.03
N GLY A 94 2.09 6.02 1.98
CA GLY A 94 3.01 7.03 2.51
C GLY A 94 2.27 8.25 3.07
N ARG A 95 2.78 9.46 2.85
CA ARG A 95 2.09 10.70 3.20
C ARG A 95 0.97 10.99 2.20
N VAL A 96 -0.26 11.13 2.68
CA VAL A 96 -1.44 11.34 1.85
C VAL A 96 -1.89 12.79 1.90
N ILE A 97 -2.18 13.38 0.74
CA ILE A 97 -2.90 14.65 0.66
C ILE A 97 -4.32 14.42 0.17
N ARG A 98 -5.28 15.09 0.83
CA ARG A 98 -6.66 15.14 0.38
C ARG A 98 -6.84 16.22 -0.69
N ILE A 99 -7.40 15.85 -1.84
CA ILE A 99 -7.77 16.74 -2.94
C ILE A 99 -9.29 16.65 -3.11
N ASN A 100 -10.03 17.59 -2.52
CA ASN A 100 -11.50 17.51 -2.39
C ASN A 100 -12.24 18.73 -2.97
N ILE A 101 -11.56 19.58 -3.73
CA ILE A 101 -12.13 20.74 -4.42
C ILE A 101 -11.56 20.83 -5.83
N ASP A 102 -12.36 21.35 -6.77
CA ASP A 102 -11.87 21.68 -8.10
C ASP A 102 -10.79 22.77 -8.01
N ASN A 103 -9.78 22.71 -8.88
CA ASN A 103 -8.64 23.62 -8.90
C ASN A 103 -7.87 23.66 -7.58
N HIS A 104 -7.76 22.53 -6.88
CA HIS A 104 -6.97 22.45 -5.66
C HIS A 104 -5.52 22.90 -5.95
N PRO A 105 -4.90 23.81 -5.16
CA PRO A 105 -3.59 24.38 -5.47
C PRO A 105 -2.47 23.35 -5.63
N LEU A 106 -2.62 22.18 -4.99
CA LEU A 106 -1.66 21.08 -5.05
C LEU A 106 -2.08 19.91 -5.95
N GLN A 107 -3.17 20.03 -6.71
CA GLN A 107 -3.77 18.93 -7.50
C GLN A 107 -2.75 18.20 -8.40
N TYR A 108 -1.77 18.92 -8.95
CA TYR A 108 -0.76 18.37 -9.87
C TYR A 108 0.67 18.42 -9.31
N THR A 109 0.89 18.99 -8.13
CA THR A 109 2.22 19.31 -7.57
C THR A 109 2.43 18.79 -6.16
N TRP A 110 1.48 18.00 -5.63
CA TRP A 110 1.53 17.43 -4.29
C TRP A 110 2.81 16.62 -4.03
N ASN A 111 3.30 15.87 -5.01
CA ASN A 111 4.51 15.08 -4.86
C ASN A 111 5.75 15.96 -4.60
N ALA A 112 5.84 17.12 -5.27
CA ALA A 112 6.92 18.09 -5.06
C ALA A 112 6.84 18.77 -3.68
N LYS A 113 5.71 18.62 -2.97
CA LYS A 113 5.52 19.05 -1.58
C LYS A 113 5.76 17.92 -0.56
N GLY A 114 6.26 16.77 -0.99
CA GLY A 114 6.63 15.66 -0.12
C GLY A 114 5.47 14.75 0.27
N TYR A 115 4.39 14.73 -0.52
CA TYR A 115 3.33 13.73 -0.41
C TYR A 115 3.62 12.55 -1.35
N ASP A 116 3.31 11.34 -0.90
CA ASP A 116 3.52 10.11 -1.66
C ASP A 116 2.26 9.69 -2.43
N THR A 117 1.08 10.10 -1.93
CA THR A 117 -0.22 9.82 -2.55
C THR A 117 -1.13 11.04 -2.49
N ALA A 118 -1.83 11.33 -3.58
CA ALA A 118 -2.99 12.22 -3.58
C ALA A 118 -4.28 11.40 -3.58
N TRP A 119 -5.23 11.79 -2.74
CA TRP A 119 -6.50 11.09 -2.56
C TRP A 119 -7.69 12.02 -2.77
N VAL A 120 -8.64 11.58 -3.59
CA VAL A 120 -9.95 12.23 -3.76
C VAL A 120 -11.00 11.45 -2.95
N PRO A 121 -11.68 12.08 -1.98
CA PRO A 121 -12.75 11.42 -1.23
C PRO A 121 -13.98 11.13 -2.09
N PRO A 122 -14.76 10.10 -1.75
CA PRO A 122 -16.03 9.89 -2.41
C PRO A 122 -17.00 11.03 -2.10
N ASN A 123 -17.87 11.33 -3.06
CA ASN A 123 -18.95 12.32 -2.97
C ASN A 123 -18.49 13.71 -2.50
N CYS A 124 -17.25 14.12 -2.82
CA CYS A 124 -16.71 15.43 -2.42
C CYS A 124 -17.24 16.61 -3.25
N GLY A 125 -18.07 16.36 -4.27
CA GLY A 125 -18.69 17.40 -5.09
C GLY A 125 -17.79 18.02 -6.16
N MET A 126 -16.57 17.51 -6.36
CA MET A 126 -15.68 17.94 -7.44
C MET A 126 -16.27 17.65 -8.81
N LYS A 127 -16.37 18.66 -9.66
CA LYS A 127 -16.79 18.52 -11.07
C LYS A 127 -15.79 17.71 -11.88
N ALA A 128 -14.50 17.76 -11.54
CA ALA A 128 -13.47 16.93 -12.14
C ALA A 128 -13.66 15.43 -11.88
N VAL A 129 -14.50 15.04 -10.91
CA VAL A 129 -14.86 13.65 -10.60
C VAL A 129 -16.38 13.46 -10.64
N PRO A 130 -17.01 13.49 -11.83
CA PRO A 130 -18.47 13.42 -11.95
C PRO A 130 -19.08 12.16 -11.34
N SER A 131 -18.31 11.07 -11.29
CA SER A 131 -18.76 9.81 -10.70
C SER A 131 -18.97 9.87 -9.18
N GLY A 132 -18.36 10.85 -8.49
CA GLY A 132 -18.33 10.89 -7.03
C GLY A 132 -17.57 9.74 -6.37
N LEU A 133 -16.85 8.90 -7.12
CA LEU A 133 -16.12 7.78 -6.55
C LEU A 133 -14.69 8.15 -6.22
N GLU A 134 -14.21 7.67 -5.07
CA GLU A 134 -12.87 7.93 -4.57
C GLU A 134 -11.76 7.44 -5.51
N GLU A 135 -10.61 8.08 -5.43
CA GLU A 135 -9.44 7.74 -6.24
C GLU A 135 -8.15 8.14 -5.55
N ASP A 136 -7.18 7.25 -5.58
CA ASP A 136 -5.83 7.51 -5.10
C ASP A 136 -4.87 7.54 -6.30
N CYS A 137 -3.94 8.50 -6.29
CA CYS A 137 -2.83 8.58 -7.23
C CYS A 137 -1.52 8.46 -6.45
N VAL A 138 -0.86 7.31 -6.57
CA VAL A 138 0.40 7.00 -5.87
C VAL A 138 1.57 7.42 -6.75
N PHE A 139 2.52 8.18 -6.20
CA PHE A 139 3.58 8.76 -7.00
C PHE A 139 4.58 7.70 -7.49
N ASP A 140 5.22 6.97 -6.57
CA ASP A 140 6.24 5.98 -6.90
C ASP A 140 5.58 4.60 -7.16
N PRO A 141 5.70 4.05 -8.38
CA PRO A 141 5.19 2.72 -8.70
C PRO A 141 5.71 1.59 -7.78
N LYS A 142 6.88 1.75 -7.15
CA LYS A 142 7.44 0.77 -6.21
C LYS A 142 6.59 0.57 -4.96
N ASN A 143 5.74 1.54 -4.64
CA ASN A 143 4.79 1.45 -3.54
C ASN A 143 3.50 0.68 -3.89
N VAL A 144 3.39 0.18 -5.12
CA VAL A 144 2.22 -0.54 -5.62
C VAL A 144 2.63 -1.95 -6.05
N LYS A 145 2.26 -2.96 -5.25
CA LYS A 145 2.56 -4.37 -5.53
C LYS A 145 1.31 -5.10 -6.00
N VAL A 146 1.41 -5.86 -7.09
CA VAL A 146 0.33 -6.76 -7.52
C VAL A 146 0.34 -7.99 -6.60
N VAL A 147 -0.77 -8.26 -5.95
CA VAL A 147 -0.93 -9.39 -5.01
C VAL A 147 -2.05 -10.35 -5.43
N GLY A 148 -2.79 -10.03 -6.49
CA GLY A 148 -3.80 -10.94 -7.03
C GLY A 148 -4.49 -10.42 -8.28
N ILE A 149 -5.33 -11.27 -8.87
CA ILE A 149 -6.24 -10.94 -9.96
C ILE A 149 -7.65 -10.88 -9.36
N ALA A 150 -8.23 -9.69 -9.26
CA ALA A 150 -9.56 -9.49 -8.67
C ALA A 150 -10.68 -9.85 -9.65
N ARG A 151 -10.47 -9.58 -10.95
CA ARG A 151 -11.37 -9.95 -12.04
C ARG A 151 -10.60 -10.06 -13.35
N ALA A 152 -10.90 -11.08 -14.13
CA ALA A 152 -10.48 -11.20 -15.53
C ALA A 152 -11.52 -12.05 -16.28
N HIS A 153 -11.49 -12.06 -17.61
CA HIS A 153 -12.30 -13.00 -18.38
C HIS A 153 -11.75 -14.43 -18.19
N SER A 154 -12.63 -15.44 -18.24
CA SER A 154 -12.28 -16.83 -17.89
C SER A 154 -11.12 -17.39 -18.71
N ASN A 155 -11.06 -17.06 -20.01
CA ASN A 155 -10.01 -17.51 -20.92
C ASN A 155 -8.60 -16.96 -20.63
N VAL A 156 -8.46 -15.92 -19.79
CA VAL A 156 -7.17 -15.30 -19.45
C VAL A 156 -6.87 -15.32 -17.96
N GLN A 157 -7.85 -15.68 -17.13
CA GLN A 157 -7.71 -15.62 -15.68
C GLN A 157 -6.62 -16.57 -15.15
N GLU A 158 -6.63 -17.83 -15.60
CA GLU A 158 -5.64 -18.83 -15.18
C GLU A 158 -4.23 -18.44 -15.61
N GLU A 159 -4.08 -17.96 -16.85
CA GLU A 159 -2.81 -17.46 -17.39
C GLU A 159 -2.22 -16.35 -16.52
N LEU A 160 -3.03 -15.33 -16.18
CA LEU A 160 -2.57 -14.20 -15.36
C LEU A 160 -2.23 -14.62 -13.92
N GLN A 161 -2.99 -15.57 -13.35
CA GLN A 161 -2.70 -16.11 -12.03
C GLN A 161 -1.37 -16.89 -12.01
N GLN A 162 -1.10 -17.71 -13.03
CA GLN A 162 0.16 -18.43 -13.18
C GLN A 162 1.36 -17.48 -13.39
N LEU A 163 1.18 -16.44 -14.21
CA LEU A 163 2.20 -15.42 -14.44
C LEU A 163 2.54 -14.68 -13.13
N LEU A 164 1.52 -14.31 -12.35
CA LEU A 164 1.71 -13.66 -11.06
C LEU A 164 2.43 -14.58 -10.05
N ALA A 165 1.99 -15.84 -9.93
CA ALA A 165 2.63 -16.80 -9.04
C ALA A 165 4.12 -17.01 -9.37
N SER A 166 4.46 -17.02 -10.66
CA SER A 166 5.84 -17.13 -11.12
C SER A 166 6.67 -15.87 -10.81
N SER A 167 6.09 -14.68 -11.03
CA SER A 167 6.73 -13.39 -10.72
C SER A 167 7.02 -13.24 -9.21
N LEU A 168 6.08 -13.67 -8.35
CA LEU A 168 6.27 -13.66 -6.90
C LEU A 168 7.39 -14.62 -6.46
N ARG A 169 7.46 -15.83 -7.01
CA ARG A 169 8.54 -16.80 -6.71
C ARG A 169 9.92 -16.28 -7.10
N ASN A 170 10.03 -15.65 -8.27
CA ASN A 170 11.29 -15.07 -8.73
C ASN A 170 11.74 -13.90 -7.85
N SER A 171 10.79 -13.13 -7.33
CA SER A 171 11.07 -12.03 -6.39
C SER A 171 11.53 -12.51 -5.02
N SER A 172 11.16 -13.74 -4.62
CA SER A 172 11.62 -14.40 -3.39
C SER A 172 13.01 -15.07 -3.53
N GLY A 173 13.63 -15.04 -4.71
CA GLY A 173 14.95 -15.64 -4.98
C GLY A 173 16.15 -14.73 -4.65
N VAL A 174 15.92 -13.52 -4.14
CA VAL A 174 16.96 -12.61 -3.64
C VAL A 174 16.91 -12.62 -2.11
N ASP A 175 17.16 -13.78 -1.52
CA ASP A 175 17.73 -13.92 -0.17
C ASP A 175 18.32 -15.33 -0.05
N VAL A 176 19.64 -15.38 0.11
CA VAL A 176 20.42 -16.60 0.26
C VAL A 176 20.21 -17.14 1.67
N GLY A 177 19.80 -18.40 1.80
CA GLY A 177 20.26 -19.24 2.91
C GLY A 177 19.24 -20.13 3.63
N VAL A 178 19.33 -21.42 3.27
CA VAL A 178 19.20 -22.61 4.15
C VAL A 178 17.80 -23.03 4.60
N ALA A 179 17.39 -24.17 4.07
CA ALA A 179 16.28 -24.98 4.54
C ALA A 179 16.48 -25.48 5.97
N SER A 180 15.43 -25.44 6.80
CA SER A 180 15.11 -26.57 7.68
C SER A 180 13.67 -26.50 8.19
N GLN A 181 13.11 -27.70 8.29
CA GLN A 181 11.81 -28.06 8.80
C GLN A 181 11.67 -27.75 10.30
N GLY A 182 10.44 -27.51 10.76
CA GLY A 182 10.10 -27.55 12.19
C GLY A 182 8.85 -26.76 12.55
N GLY A 183 7.72 -27.45 12.68
CA GLY A 183 6.48 -26.89 13.21
C GLY A 183 6.58 -26.54 14.70
N GLY A 184 5.84 -25.51 15.12
CA GLY A 184 5.71 -25.10 16.51
C GLY A 184 4.69 -23.98 16.65
N ALA A 185 3.87 -24.04 17.70
CA ALA A 185 2.70 -23.21 17.93
C ALA A 185 2.97 -21.69 17.86
N SER A 186 1.95 -20.95 17.45
CA SER A 186 1.96 -19.50 17.21
C SER A 186 2.28 -18.66 18.46
N ASP A 187 3.56 -18.36 18.67
CA ASP A 187 4.00 -17.34 19.65
C ASP A 187 3.81 -15.93 19.09
N VAL A 188 2.73 -15.27 19.51
CA VAL A 188 2.45 -13.87 19.21
C VAL A 188 3.08 -12.98 20.28
N CYS A 189 3.92 -12.02 19.89
CA CYS A 189 4.58 -11.10 20.82
C CYS A 189 3.57 -10.20 21.55
N SER A 190 3.61 -10.19 22.88
CA SER A 190 2.65 -9.43 23.71
C SER A 190 2.72 -7.90 23.57
N LEU A 191 3.84 -7.35 23.06
CA LEU A 191 4.04 -5.91 22.93
C LEU A 191 3.65 -5.38 21.54
N CYS A 192 4.08 -6.05 20.47
CA CYS A 192 3.78 -5.61 19.09
C CYS A 192 2.66 -6.42 18.42
N ARG A 193 2.13 -7.45 19.10
CA ARG A 193 1.03 -8.32 18.65
C ARG A 193 1.28 -9.05 17.32
N ARG A 194 2.54 -9.29 16.99
CA ARG A 194 2.96 -9.97 15.76
C ARG A 194 3.49 -11.35 16.05
N LYS A 195 3.29 -12.27 15.09
CA LYS A 195 3.88 -13.61 15.14
C LYS A 195 5.40 -13.50 15.02
N THR A 196 6.12 -14.36 15.74
CA THR A 196 7.57 -14.49 15.56
C THR A 196 7.85 -15.10 14.19
N GLN A 197 8.61 -14.39 13.35
CA GLN A 197 9.10 -14.93 12.08
C GLN A 197 10.54 -15.45 12.26
N GLN A 198 10.88 -16.52 11.55
CA GLN A 198 12.20 -17.13 11.60
C GLN A 198 13.25 -16.10 11.12
N GLY A 199 14.26 -15.80 11.96
CA GLY A 199 15.28 -14.78 11.67
C GLY A 199 14.98 -13.37 12.19
N HIS A 200 13.76 -13.10 12.68
CA HIS A 200 13.38 -11.79 13.23
C HIS A 200 12.90 -11.93 14.70
N PRO A 201 13.84 -12.06 15.66
CA PRO A 201 13.48 -12.19 17.06
C PRO A 201 12.84 -10.90 17.59
N HIS A 202 11.76 -11.05 18.34
CA HIS A 202 11.12 -9.96 19.06
C HIS A 202 11.93 -9.62 20.31
N THR A 203 12.79 -8.60 20.24
CA THR A 203 13.58 -8.15 21.39
C THR A 203 12.78 -7.13 22.20
N LYS A 204 12.48 -7.47 23.47
CA LYS A 204 11.87 -6.55 24.44
C LYS A 204 12.98 -5.78 25.15
N GLN A 205 12.89 -4.46 25.19
CA GLN A 205 13.87 -3.59 25.87
C GLN A 205 13.19 -2.36 26.48
N GLN A 206 13.91 -1.60 27.31
CA GLN A 206 13.41 -0.34 27.85
C GLN A 206 13.68 0.81 26.88
N CYS A 207 12.67 1.64 26.62
CA CYS A 207 12.88 2.89 25.90
C CYS A 207 13.82 3.78 26.70
N TRP A 208 14.95 4.17 26.11
CA TRP A 208 15.93 5.05 26.74
C TRP A 208 15.39 6.45 27.08
N GLY A 209 14.28 6.85 26.47
CA GLY A 209 13.64 8.16 26.68
C GLY A 209 12.62 8.19 27.82
N CYS A 210 11.69 7.23 27.87
CA CYS A 210 10.56 7.22 28.82
C CYS A 210 10.53 6.00 29.76
N GLY A 211 11.43 5.04 29.61
CA GLY A 211 11.46 3.82 30.43
C GLY A 211 10.27 2.87 30.21
N GLN A 212 9.51 3.02 29.12
CA GLN A 212 8.47 2.05 28.77
C GLN A 212 9.11 0.82 28.13
N THR A 213 8.60 -0.37 28.47
CA THR A 213 8.97 -1.62 27.80
C THR A 213 8.46 -1.61 26.36
N ILE A 214 9.38 -1.68 25.40
CA ILE A 214 9.15 -1.63 23.95
C ILE A 214 9.59 -2.94 23.30
N CYS A 215 8.98 -3.27 22.15
CA CYS A 215 9.49 -4.32 21.26
C CYS A 215 10.16 -3.64 20.07
N THR A 216 11.34 -4.13 19.66
CA THR A 216 12.05 -3.67 18.45
C THR A 216 11.19 -3.73 17.19
N LEU A 217 10.22 -4.65 17.14
CA LEU A 217 9.33 -4.85 16.00
C LEU A 217 7.96 -4.18 16.13
N MET A 218 7.78 -3.25 17.08
CA MET A 218 6.53 -2.50 17.19
C MET A 218 6.42 -1.44 16.07
N THR A 219 5.20 -1.21 15.60
CA THR A 219 4.92 -0.28 14.49
C THR A 219 4.98 1.18 14.91
N LYS A 220 4.83 1.48 16.20
CA LYS A 220 4.86 2.85 16.69
C LYS A 220 5.33 2.92 18.13
N HIS A 221 6.20 3.88 18.41
CA HIS A 221 6.51 4.33 19.76
C HIS A 221 6.62 5.85 19.76
N VAL A 222 5.94 6.52 20.68
CA VAL A 222 6.06 7.97 20.88
C VAL A 222 6.47 8.20 22.32
N CYS A 223 7.72 8.61 22.52
CA CYS A 223 8.21 8.97 23.84
C CYS A 223 7.56 10.27 24.32
N ARG A 224 6.63 10.15 25.28
CA ARG A 224 6.14 11.28 26.07
C ARG A 224 7.00 11.34 27.32
N ARG A 225 8.06 12.16 27.33
CA ARG A 225 8.73 12.48 28.60
C ARG A 225 7.72 13.22 29.47
N THR A 226 7.31 12.64 30.58
CA THR A 226 6.87 13.45 31.72
C THR A 226 8.10 14.24 32.13
N SER A 227 8.00 15.57 32.19
CA SER A 227 9.04 16.38 32.81
C SER A 227 9.27 15.86 34.22
N ILE A 228 10.35 15.11 34.42
CA ILE A 228 10.90 14.92 35.75
C ILE A 228 11.57 16.25 36.03
N ASN A 229 10.83 17.12 36.72
CA ASN A 229 11.41 18.26 37.41
C ASN A 229 12.54 17.71 38.28
N ASN A 230 13.74 18.19 38.03
CA ASN A 230 14.82 18.20 39.00
C ASN A 230 15.23 19.66 39.17
#